data_AF-A0A382YK93-F1
#
_entry.id   AF-A0A382YK93-F1
#
_cell.length_a   1.000
_cell.length_b   1.000
_cell.length_c   1.000
_cell.angle_alpha   90.00
_cell.angle_beta   90.00
_cell.angle_gamma   90.00
#
_symmetry.space_group_name_H-M   'P 1'
#
loop_
_entity.id
_entity.type
_entity.pdbx_description
1 polymer ?
#
loop_
_entity_poly.entity_id
_entity_poly.type
_entity_poly.pdbx_seq_one_letter_code
_entity_poly.pdbx_strand_id
1 'polypeptide(L)' 'MGSQAFDSTDIDDLYSEIILDHYRNPRNQSALAEPDIETEGINPFCGDEVVI' A
#
# COMPACT_ATOMS: atom_id res chain seq x y z
N MET A 1 -15.59 -20.63 27.14
CA MET A 1 -15.39 -19.73 25.99
C MET A 1 -14.39 -18.66 26.40
N GLY A 2 -13.10 -18.86 26.09
CA GLY A 2 -12.04 -17.89 26.37
C GLY A 2 -11.78 -17.04 25.14
N SER A 3 -11.84 -15.73 25.30
CA SER A 3 -11.50 -14.71 24.32
C SER A 3 -10.16 -15.02 23.66
N GLN A 4 -10.15 -15.30 22.37
CA GLN A 4 -8.91 -15.29 21.59
C GLN A 4 -8.43 -13.84 21.54
N ALA A 5 -7.38 -13.53 22.30
CA ALA A 5 -6.59 -12.33 22.07
C ALA A 5 -5.99 -12.49 20.67
N PHE A 6 -6.40 -11.62 19.74
CA PHE A 6 -5.74 -11.53 18.44
C PHE A 6 -4.30 -11.12 18.69
N ASP A 7 -3.36 -12.01 18.37
CA ASP A 7 -1.94 -11.71 18.49
C ASP A 7 -1.58 -10.69 17.40
N SER A 8 -1.29 -9.46 17.84
CA SER A 8 -0.89 -8.36 16.96
C SER A 8 0.37 -8.73 16.17
N THR A 9 1.21 -9.61 16.73
CA THR A 9 2.48 -10.06 16.15
C THR A 9 2.27 -10.83 14.84
N ASP A 10 1.31 -11.77 14.80
CA ASP A 10 1.00 -12.53 13.58
C ASP A 10 0.49 -11.62 12.44
N ILE A 11 -0.23 -10.56 12.81
CA ILE A 11 -0.76 -9.57 11.87
C ILE A 11 0.35 -8.62 11.38
N ASP A 12 1.25 -8.20 12.27
CA ASP A 12 2.40 -7.35 11.94
C ASP A 12 3.37 -8.07 11.00
N ASP A 13 3.63 -9.36 11.22
CA ASP A 13 4.46 -10.18 10.35
C ASP A 13 3.82 -10.36 8.96
N LEU A 14 2.52 -10.67 8.91
CA LEU A 14 1.76 -10.77 7.66
C LEU A 14 1.76 -9.45 6.87
N TYR A 15 1.50 -8.32 7.54
CA TYR A 15 1.52 -7.01 6.89
C TYR A 15 2.93 -6.66 6.41
N SER A 16 3.96 -6.99 7.17
CA SER A 16 5.36 -6.73 6.79
C SER A 16 5.72 -7.44 5.49
N GLU A 17 5.37 -8.73 5.35
CA GLU A 17 5.64 -9.47 4.11
C GLU A 17 4.89 -8.91 2.90
N ILE A 18 3.61 -8.60 3.08
CA ILE A 18 2.76 -8.06 2.00
C ILE A 18 3.26 -6.67 1.57
N ILE A 19 3.49 -5.77 2.52
CA ILE A 19 3.99 -4.41 2.23
C ILE A 19 5.33 -4.50 1.49
N LEU A 20 6.24 -5.38 1.92
CA LEU A 20 7.53 -5.59 1.26
C LEU A 20 7.38 -6.18 -0.15
N ASP A 21 6.43 -7.08 -0.39
CA ASP A 21 6.13 -7.57 -1.74
C ASP A 21 5.66 -6.43 -2.66
N HIS A 22 4.70 -5.61 -2.22
CA HIS A 22 4.19 -4.49 -3.01
C HIS A 22 5.25 -3.42 -3.27
N TYR A 23 6.17 -3.20 -2.32
CA TYR A 23 7.31 -2.31 -2.49
C TYR A 23 8.31 -2.86 -3.53
N ARG A 24 8.60 -4.17 -3.49
CA ARG A 24 9.59 -4.81 -4.40
C ARG A 24 9.04 -5.11 -5.78
N ASN A 25 7.76 -5.46 -5.87
CA ASN A 25 7.04 -5.83 -7.08
C ASN A 25 5.82 -4.91 -7.27
N PRO A 26 6.02 -3.60 -7.51
CA PRO A 26 4.89 -2.69 -7.63
C PRO A 26 4.12 -2.99 -8.91
N ARG A 27 2.80 -3.07 -8.79
CA ARG A 27 1.89 -3.44 -9.87
C ARG A 27 1.34 -2.15 -10.50
N ASN A 28 0.95 -2.20 -11.78
CA ASN A 28 0.29 -1.08 -12.48
C ASN A 28 1.07 0.25 -12.49
N GLN A 29 2.41 0.21 -12.59
CA GLN A 29 3.27 1.41 -12.60
C GLN A 29 3.26 2.19 -13.93
N SER A 30 2.26 1.97 -14.79
CA SER A 30 2.15 2.62 -16.09
C SER A 30 0.89 3.46 -16.14
N ALA A 31 1.01 4.67 -16.67
CA ALA A 31 -0.15 5.50 -16.95
C ALA A 31 -1.11 4.79 -17.92
N LEU A 32 -2.40 4.96 -17.68
CA LEU A 32 -3.43 4.54 -18.62
C LEU A 32 -3.42 5.50 -19.81
N ALA A 33 -3.64 4.97 -21.02
CA ALA A 33 -3.62 5.81 -22.23
C ALA A 33 -4.81 6.78 -22.31
N GLU A 34 -5.97 6.35 -21.81
CA GLU A 34 -7.22 7.12 -21.84
C GLU A 34 -7.98 6.91 -20.52
N PRO A 35 -7.55 7.54 -19.41
CA PRO A 35 -8.24 7.43 -18.13
C PRO A 35 -9.54 8.23 -18.12
N ASP A 36 -10.59 7.70 -17.51
CA ASP A 36 -11.83 8.45 -17.28
C ASP A 36 -11.61 9.63 -16.31
N ILE A 37 -10.70 9.46 -15.34
CA ILE A 37 -10.33 10.43 -14.30
C ILE A 37 -8.84 10.25 -13.99
N GLU A 38 -8.12 11.35 -13.81
CA GLU A 38 -6.74 11.38 -13.32
C GLU A 38 -6.64 12.34 -12.12
N THR A 39 -5.85 12.00 -11.11
CA THR A 39 -5.62 12.86 -9.94
C THR A 39 -4.19 12.76 -9.41
N GLU A 40 -3.67 13.90 -8.96
CA GLU A 40 -2.34 14.04 -8.34
C GLU A 40 -2.47 14.19 -6.83
N GLY A 41 -1.55 13.54 -6.09
CA GLY A 41 -1.43 13.64 -4.63
C GLY A 41 0.01 13.85 -4.21
N ILE A 42 0.22 14.76 -3.24
CA ILE A 42 1.55 15.10 -2.71
C ILE A 42 1.52 15.01 -1.18
N ASN A 43 2.47 14.27 -0.62
CA ASN A 43 2.74 14.23 0.82
C ASN A 43 4.02 15.05 1.13
N PRO A 44 3.91 16.34 1.52
CA PRO A 44 5.06 17.23 1.64
C PRO A 44 5.98 16.91 2.83
N PHE A 45 5.54 16.09 3.79
CA PHE A 45 6.35 15.71 4.94
C PHE A 45 7.44 14.72 4.58
N CYS A 46 7.14 13.81 3.64
CA CYS A 46 8.04 12.76 3.19
C CYS A 46 8.57 13.02 1.77
N GLY A 47 7.90 13.90 1.01
CA GLY A 47 8.21 14.16 -0.40
C GLY A 47 7.62 13.13 -1.36
N ASP A 48 6.61 12.36 -0.93
CA ASP A 48 5.97 11.37 -1.81
C ASP A 48 5.03 12.07 -2.79
N GLU A 49 5.07 11.62 -4.05
CA GLU A 49 4.21 12.09 -5.13
C GLU A 49 3.55 10.87 -5.80
N VAL A 50 2.24 10.95 -6.05
CA VAL A 50 1.46 9.86 -6.66
C VAL A 50 0.48 10.43 -7.69
N VAL A 51 0.36 9.74 -8.82
CA VAL A 51 -0.67 9.98 -9.86
C VAL A 51 -1.52 8.72 -9.97
N ILE A 52 -2.84 8.87 -9.94
CA ILE A 52 -3.83 7.79 -10.07
C ILE A 52 -4.74 8.08 -11.25
#